data_AF-A0A2V6PXT7-F1
#
_entry.id   AF-A0A2V6PXT7-F1
#
_cell.length_a   1.000
_cell.length_b   1.000
_cell.length_c   1.000
_cell.angle_alpha   90.00
_cell.angle_beta   90.00
_cell.angle_gamma   90.00
#
_symmetry.space_group_name_H-M   'P 1'
#
loop_
_entity.id
_entity.type
_entity.pdbx_description
1 polymer ?
#
loop_
_entity_poly.entity_id
_entity_poly.type
_entity_poly.pdbx_seq_one_letter_code
_entity_poly.pdbx_strand_id
1 'polypeptide(L)'
;MYKHIYVPVDNSDYSNRAIDLAVELGRAFGARLTGCHVYAARLHDYRFKQMEYTLPEEYKDETELERQRKIHDSLIAMGLQLISESYLDVMKAKAEAAGLAFTARMMDGKHYKALIEDTQASDYDLVVMGALGMGAVKDSQLGSVTERFVRKVTRDTLIVRNADALRDAQGAIVVGLDGSPQSFHGLKLGLALSKALNRPVQAVAVYDPYLHYAMFNGIVGVLNEKASKIFRFKEQEQLHEEIIDTGLAKIYQSHLEIARKLALEDGVDLQITLLDGKCFEKILTFARKEQPLLLILGRVGVHSDEHEVDLGSNTENLMRLAPCNVLLTGGKFYPPLDVKAEEIISWTEEAEARMERVPPQVKGVARTALLRYAIEQGHTVITNKVIDEAMAIFMPTRMAEKMQILAEDLAVAELRKDTQAATAICSVCGYTVKGPNAVVTCPVCAAPAEKFQTITREVVETIAAQEGGVAEEESMPGVVVKWSADARDALREVTDGYLRRRAKARVEKYARSKKIPVITCQLALPMIEETVGRDKLGAGWDTLLAKTKFEPAATPSAAAAAATTSAFTWTDDAVARLNRVPAGFMRDMTREEVERVATAKNVTHIDLALCEEGIGHARETMNEVIAGYVSNKKPR
;
A
#
# COMPACT_ATOMS: atom_id res chain seq x y z
N MET A 1 4.90 28.57 -12.04
CA MET A 1 4.20 28.24 -10.78
C MET A 1 3.22 29.37 -10.50
N TYR A 2 3.70 30.45 -9.91
CA TYR A 2 2.97 31.71 -9.82
C TYR A 2 2.98 32.43 -11.17
N LYS A 3 1.87 33.09 -11.52
CA LYS A 3 1.69 33.94 -12.71
C LYS A 3 1.36 35.38 -12.32
N HIS A 4 0.75 35.59 -11.16
CA HIS A 4 0.37 36.90 -10.63
C HIS A 4 0.79 37.03 -9.16
N ILE A 5 1.71 37.96 -8.89
CA ILE A 5 2.24 38.24 -7.55
C ILE A 5 1.70 39.58 -7.06
N TYR A 6 1.18 39.61 -5.83
CA TYR A 6 0.64 40.78 -5.17
C TYR A 6 1.54 41.24 -4.03
N VAL A 7 1.83 42.54 -3.97
CA VAL A 7 2.79 43.11 -3.00
C VAL A 7 2.16 44.32 -2.30
N PRO A 8 1.69 44.17 -1.05
CA PRO A 8 1.37 45.29 -0.18
C PRO A 8 2.63 46.05 0.19
N VAL A 9 2.68 47.34 -0.14
CA VAL A 9 3.80 48.23 0.18
C VAL A 9 3.42 49.26 1.24
N ASP A 10 4.35 49.56 2.14
CA ASP A 10 4.23 50.64 3.14
C ASP A 10 5.54 51.42 3.35
N ASN A 11 6.56 51.19 2.51
CA ASN A 11 7.90 51.81 2.62
C ASN A 11 8.67 51.51 3.92
N SER A 12 8.24 50.53 4.72
CA SER A 12 9.11 49.92 5.74
C SER A 12 10.22 49.07 5.11
N ASP A 13 11.29 48.80 5.85
CA ASP A 13 12.40 47.96 5.36
C ASP A 13 11.94 46.57 4.90
N TYR A 14 10.99 45.96 5.62
CA TYR A 14 10.41 44.66 5.28
C TYR A 14 9.51 44.72 4.03
N SER A 15 8.76 45.82 3.84
CA SER A 15 8.02 46.09 2.60
C SER A 15 8.97 46.29 1.42
N ASN A 16 10.05 47.05 1.61
CA ASN A 16 11.03 47.32 0.57
C ASN A 16 11.78 46.04 0.16
N ARG A 17 12.10 45.16 1.12
CA ARG A 17 12.63 43.82 0.83
C ARG A 17 11.60 42.89 0.19
N ALA A 18 10.31 43.01 0.53
CA ALA A 18 9.23 42.27 -0.11
C ALA A 18 9.08 42.63 -1.60
N ILE A 19 9.28 43.90 -1.98
CA ILE A 19 9.37 44.31 -3.38
C ILE A 19 10.52 43.56 -4.09
N ASP A 20 11.71 43.54 -3.49
CA ASP A 20 12.89 42.90 -4.11
C ASP A 20 12.70 41.39 -4.32
N LEU A 21 12.19 40.68 -3.31
CA LEU A 21 11.85 39.26 -3.40
C LEU A 21 10.73 39.00 -4.43
N ALA A 22 9.72 39.86 -4.51
CA ALA A 22 8.66 39.73 -5.52
C ALA A 22 9.18 39.95 -6.95
N VAL A 23 10.15 40.85 -7.17
CA VAL A 23 10.80 41.07 -8.46
C VAL A 23 11.72 39.89 -8.82
N GLU A 24 12.44 39.32 -7.86
CA GLU A 24 13.25 38.11 -8.04
C GLU A 24 12.39 36.90 -8.46
N LEU A 25 11.33 36.61 -7.71
CA LEU A 25 10.35 35.56 -8.03
C LEU A 25 9.59 35.85 -9.34
N GLY A 26 9.29 37.13 -9.60
CA GLY A 26 8.65 37.59 -10.84
C GLY A 26 9.49 37.28 -12.07
N ARG A 27 10.81 37.57 -12.02
CA ARG A 27 11.76 37.18 -13.08
C ARG A 27 11.87 35.66 -13.22
N ALA A 28 11.98 34.93 -12.11
CA ALA A 28 12.19 33.49 -12.13
C ALA A 28 10.99 32.70 -12.68
N PHE A 29 9.77 33.21 -12.54
CA PHE A 29 8.54 32.55 -13.02
C PHE A 29 7.86 33.25 -14.21
N GLY A 30 8.35 34.41 -14.66
CA GLY A 30 7.68 35.23 -15.68
C GLY A 30 6.34 35.79 -15.23
N ALA A 31 6.20 36.11 -13.94
CA ALA A 31 4.94 36.55 -13.33
C ALA A 31 4.73 38.07 -13.45
N ARG A 32 3.48 38.49 -13.62
CA ARG A 32 3.07 39.91 -13.52
C ARG A 32 2.97 40.33 -12.06
N LEU A 33 3.34 41.57 -11.77
CA LEU A 33 3.35 42.13 -10.42
C LEU A 33 2.21 43.14 -10.24
N THR A 34 1.48 43.06 -9.13
CA THR A 34 0.58 44.13 -8.69
C THR A 34 1.07 44.67 -7.35
N GLY A 35 1.55 45.91 -7.35
CA GLY A 35 1.88 46.64 -6.12
C GLY A 35 0.63 47.34 -5.59
N CYS A 36 0.40 47.30 -4.28
CA CYS A 36 -0.71 48.02 -3.67
C CYS A 36 -0.33 48.81 -2.43
N HIS A 37 -0.98 49.96 -2.25
CA HIS A 37 -0.95 50.71 -1.01
C HIS A 37 -2.38 51.02 -0.55
N VAL A 38 -2.65 50.82 0.74
CA VAL A 38 -3.91 51.23 1.37
C VAL A 38 -3.62 52.44 2.23
N TYR A 39 -4.16 53.60 1.87
CA TYR A 39 -4.15 54.79 2.72
C TYR A 39 -5.44 54.90 3.54
N ALA A 40 -5.44 55.75 4.56
CA ALA A 40 -6.45 55.76 5.62
C ALA A 40 -7.18 57.11 5.75
N ALA A 41 -7.49 57.78 4.64
CA ALA A 41 -8.01 59.16 4.64
C ALA A 41 -9.27 59.30 5.49
N ARG A 42 -10.30 58.45 5.26
CA ARG A 42 -11.55 58.48 6.03
C ARG A 42 -11.38 58.27 7.54
N LEU A 43 -10.34 57.55 7.95
CA LEU A 43 -10.03 57.32 9.37
C LEU A 43 -9.35 58.54 10.00
N HIS A 44 -8.52 59.23 9.22
CA HIS A 44 -7.92 60.51 9.60
C HIS A 44 -9.00 61.59 9.77
N ASP A 45 -9.89 61.75 8.79
CA ASP A 45 -10.98 62.73 8.82
C ASP A 45 -11.92 62.52 10.02
N TYR A 46 -12.22 61.26 10.35
CA TYR A 46 -13.01 60.92 11.54
C TYR A 46 -12.29 61.34 12.83
N ARG A 47 -10.98 61.12 12.94
CA ARG A 47 -10.19 61.52 14.11
C ARG A 47 -10.03 63.03 14.22
N PHE A 48 -9.82 63.72 13.10
CA PHE A 48 -9.82 65.18 13.04
C PHE A 48 -11.12 65.76 13.59
N LYS A 49 -12.27 65.26 13.11
CA LYS A 49 -13.61 65.65 13.59
C LYS A 49 -13.82 65.37 15.08
N GLN A 50 -13.22 64.30 15.62
CA GLN A 50 -13.23 64.03 17.08
C GLN A 50 -12.35 64.98 17.90
N MET A 51 -11.38 65.67 17.30
CA MET A 51 -10.46 66.58 17.99
C MET A 51 -10.93 68.04 18.00
N GLU A 52 -11.99 68.39 17.26
CA GLU A 52 -12.51 69.76 17.13
C GLU A 52 -12.83 70.42 18.49
N TYR A 53 -13.30 69.64 19.49
CA TYR A 53 -13.58 70.18 20.84
C TYR A 53 -12.32 70.59 21.63
N THR A 54 -11.14 70.08 21.23
CA THR A 54 -9.84 70.38 21.86
C THR A 54 -9.09 71.56 21.24
N LEU A 55 -9.62 72.12 20.13
CA LEU A 55 -9.04 73.30 19.50
C LEU A 55 -9.13 74.53 20.43
N PRO A 56 -8.21 75.51 20.28
CA PRO A 56 -8.38 76.83 20.91
C PRO A 56 -9.66 77.53 20.45
N GLU A 57 -10.24 78.37 21.32
CA GLU A 57 -11.55 78.98 21.09
C GLU A 57 -11.65 79.85 19.82
N GLU A 58 -10.55 80.44 19.37
CA GLU A 58 -10.46 81.17 18.09
C GLU A 58 -10.70 80.29 16.84
N TYR A 59 -10.60 78.96 16.97
CA TYR A 59 -10.83 77.97 15.91
C TYR A 59 -12.14 77.19 16.06
N LYS A 60 -12.96 77.50 17.08
CA LYS A 60 -14.26 76.85 17.35
C LYS A 60 -15.46 77.56 16.72
N ASP A 61 -15.26 78.68 16.03
CA ASP A 61 -16.30 79.32 15.25
C ASP A 61 -16.81 78.37 14.14
N GLU A 62 -18.12 78.36 13.89
CA GLU A 62 -18.75 77.45 12.94
C GLU A 62 -18.17 77.61 11.51
N THR A 63 -17.90 78.84 11.09
CA THR A 63 -17.36 79.13 9.74
C THR A 63 -15.91 78.69 9.61
N GLU A 64 -15.11 78.86 10.66
CA GLU A 64 -13.70 78.45 10.66
C GLU A 64 -13.56 76.92 10.83
N LEU A 65 -14.46 76.25 11.57
CA LEU A 65 -14.53 74.79 11.62
C LEU A 65 -14.89 74.19 10.24
N GLU A 66 -15.90 74.74 9.56
CA GLU A 66 -16.22 74.30 8.19
C GLU A 66 -15.06 74.51 7.21
N ARG A 67 -14.38 75.65 7.31
CA ARG A 67 -13.22 75.97 6.49
C ARG A 67 -12.07 75.02 6.76
N GLN A 68 -11.73 74.78 8.03
CA GLN A 68 -10.71 73.82 8.45
C GLN A 68 -11.02 72.41 7.92
N ARG A 69 -12.26 71.91 8.06
CA ARG A 69 -12.67 70.61 7.49
C ARG A 69 -12.44 70.54 5.98
N LYS A 70 -12.87 71.55 5.20
CA LYS A 70 -12.69 71.58 3.73
C LYS A 70 -11.20 71.61 3.33
N ILE A 71 -10.38 72.39 4.04
CA ILE A 71 -8.94 72.48 3.80
C ILE A 71 -8.24 71.16 4.19
N HIS A 72 -8.53 70.63 5.37
CA HIS A 72 -7.98 69.38 5.89
C HIS A 72 -8.32 68.20 4.98
N ASP A 73 -9.61 67.96 4.70
CA ASP A 73 -10.08 66.83 3.91
C ASP A 73 -9.45 66.85 2.49
N SER A 74 -9.25 68.04 1.90
CA SER A 74 -8.58 68.17 0.57
C SER A 74 -7.05 67.99 0.63
N LEU A 75 -6.36 68.62 1.59
CA LEU A 75 -4.90 68.51 1.73
C LEU A 75 -4.46 67.10 2.14
N ILE A 76 -5.20 66.45 3.05
CA ILE A 76 -4.89 65.09 3.52
C ILE A 76 -5.22 64.06 2.43
N ALA A 77 -6.35 64.17 1.73
CA ALA A 77 -6.64 63.24 0.63
C ALA A 77 -5.58 63.31 -0.47
N MET A 78 -5.25 64.52 -0.93
CA MET A 78 -4.22 64.73 -1.96
C MET A 78 -2.82 64.32 -1.47
N GLY A 79 -2.45 64.68 -0.24
CA GLY A 79 -1.15 64.34 0.34
C GLY A 79 -0.97 62.82 0.53
N LEU A 80 -1.98 62.13 1.06
CA LEU A 80 -1.95 60.67 1.21
C LEU A 80 -1.92 59.97 -0.15
N GLN A 81 -2.61 60.48 -1.16
CA GLN A 81 -2.54 59.94 -2.52
C GLN A 81 -1.13 60.08 -3.11
N LEU A 82 -0.52 61.27 -3.06
CA LEU A 82 0.85 61.50 -3.54
C LEU A 82 1.90 60.62 -2.82
N ILE A 83 1.75 60.41 -1.52
CA ILE A 83 2.59 59.49 -0.74
C ILE A 83 2.37 58.04 -1.21
N SER A 84 1.12 57.63 -1.43
CA SER A 84 0.76 56.29 -1.92
C SER A 84 1.34 56.01 -3.31
N GLU A 85 1.26 56.97 -4.23
CA GLU A 85 1.87 56.92 -5.56
C GLU A 85 3.38 56.79 -5.45
N SER A 86 4.02 57.61 -4.62
CA SER A 86 5.48 57.58 -4.39
C SER A 86 5.98 56.22 -3.90
N TYR A 87 5.23 55.54 -3.03
CA TYR A 87 5.58 54.19 -2.56
C TYR A 87 5.43 53.13 -3.67
N LEU A 88 4.45 53.30 -4.56
CA LEU A 88 4.22 52.41 -5.69
C LEU A 88 5.22 52.62 -6.82
N ASP A 89 5.69 53.85 -7.04
CA ASP A 89 6.70 54.18 -8.05
C ASP A 89 8.06 53.51 -7.77
N VAL A 90 8.44 53.34 -6.50
CA VAL A 90 9.63 52.55 -6.11
C VAL A 90 9.53 51.12 -6.61
N MET A 91 8.35 50.49 -6.46
CA MET A 91 8.10 49.13 -6.96
C MET A 91 8.03 49.09 -8.48
N LYS A 92 7.35 50.06 -9.09
CA LYS A 92 7.22 50.20 -10.54
C LYS A 92 8.59 50.27 -11.22
N ALA A 93 9.47 51.15 -10.76
CA ALA A 93 10.81 51.29 -11.33
C ALA A 93 11.63 49.99 -11.25
N LYS A 94 11.54 49.25 -10.13
CA LYS A 94 12.18 47.94 -9.98
C LYS A 94 11.58 46.87 -10.91
N ALA A 95 10.27 46.89 -11.12
CA ALA A 95 9.57 45.97 -12.03
C ALA A 95 9.88 46.27 -13.51
N GLU A 96 9.90 47.54 -13.91
CA GLU A 96 10.28 48.01 -15.25
C GLU A 96 11.75 47.67 -15.56
N ALA A 97 12.67 47.92 -14.63
CA ALA A 97 14.06 47.48 -14.72
C ALA A 97 14.25 45.94 -14.68
N ALA A 98 13.18 45.20 -14.40
CA ALA A 98 13.13 43.74 -14.49
C ALA A 98 12.42 43.21 -15.75
N GLY A 99 11.86 44.10 -16.59
CA GLY A 99 11.05 43.70 -17.75
C GLY A 99 9.72 43.04 -17.37
N LEU A 100 9.22 43.26 -16.15
CA LEU A 100 8.00 42.66 -15.63
C LEU A 100 6.80 43.59 -15.82
N ALA A 101 5.66 43.02 -16.21
CA ALA A 101 4.40 43.76 -16.26
C ALA A 101 3.98 44.17 -14.83
N PHE A 102 3.73 45.48 -14.62
CA PHE A 102 3.39 46.04 -13.33
C PHE A 102 2.04 46.78 -13.35
N THR A 103 1.24 46.55 -12.31
CA THR A 103 0.00 47.29 -12.04
C THR A 103 0.08 47.95 -10.66
N ALA A 104 -0.17 49.25 -10.59
CA ALA A 104 -0.31 49.99 -9.33
C ALA A 104 -1.77 49.96 -8.85
N ARG A 105 -2.01 49.70 -7.56
CA ARG A 105 -3.35 49.71 -6.96
C ARG A 105 -3.39 50.53 -5.67
N MET A 106 -4.10 51.65 -5.69
CA MET A 106 -4.36 52.46 -4.49
C MET A 106 -5.77 52.22 -3.95
N MET A 107 -5.90 52.18 -2.63
CA MET A 107 -7.16 51.94 -1.94
C MET A 107 -7.28 52.81 -0.68
N ASP A 108 -8.49 53.27 -0.36
CA ASP A 108 -8.79 53.97 0.89
C ASP A 108 -9.50 53.02 1.88
N GLY A 109 -9.01 52.96 3.12
CA GLY A 109 -9.70 52.29 4.22
C GLY A 109 -8.79 51.75 5.32
N LYS A 110 -9.28 50.73 6.03
CA LYS A 110 -8.49 49.99 7.03
C LYS A 110 -7.57 49.02 6.30
N HIS A 111 -6.25 49.20 6.40
CA HIS A 111 -5.23 48.43 5.67
C HIS A 111 -5.55 46.93 5.53
N TYR A 112 -5.64 46.19 6.64
CA TYR A 112 -5.92 44.75 6.60
C TYR A 112 -7.25 44.41 5.90
N LYS A 113 -8.29 45.25 6.05
CA LYS A 113 -9.61 44.97 5.48
C LYS A 113 -9.57 45.10 3.95
N ALA A 114 -9.05 46.22 3.44
CA ALA A 114 -8.96 46.47 2.01
C ALA A 114 -8.04 45.46 1.31
N LEU A 115 -6.91 45.09 1.93
CA LEU A 115 -6.02 44.05 1.39
C LEU A 115 -6.72 42.70 1.28
N ILE A 116 -7.48 42.27 2.30
CA ILE A 116 -8.20 40.99 2.28
C ILE A 116 -9.32 41.02 1.22
N GLU A 117 -10.10 42.09 1.15
CA GLU A 117 -11.18 42.27 0.17
C GLU A 117 -10.64 42.23 -1.26
N ASP A 118 -9.53 42.93 -1.56
CA ASP A 118 -8.91 42.87 -2.87
C ASP A 118 -8.30 41.49 -3.18
N THR A 119 -7.61 40.86 -2.23
CA THR A 119 -7.02 39.53 -2.48
C THR A 119 -8.05 38.43 -2.67
N GLN A 120 -9.25 38.58 -2.09
CA GLN A 120 -10.37 37.66 -2.32
C GLN A 120 -11.11 37.94 -3.64
N ALA A 121 -11.16 39.20 -4.08
CA ALA A 121 -11.80 39.60 -5.33
C ALA A 121 -10.94 39.39 -6.60
N SER A 122 -9.61 39.30 -6.45
CA SER A 122 -8.64 39.27 -7.54
C SER A 122 -7.97 37.90 -7.74
N ASP A 123 -7.30 37.73 -8.88
CA ASP A 123 -6.66 36.48 -9.32
C ASP A 123 -5.19 36.34 -8.90
N TYR A 124 -4.82 36.80 -7.70
CA TYR A 124 -3.44 36.69 -7.21
C TYR A 124 -3.09 35.25 -6.82
N ASP A 125 -1.96 34.74 -7.29
CA ASP A 125 -1.48 33.39 -6.94
C ASP A 125 -0.61 33.41 -5.67
N LEU A 126 0.23 34.44 -5.53
CA LEU A 126 1.16 34.65 -4.42
C LEU A 126 1.01 36.08 -3.87
N VAL A 127 0.99 36.20 -2.55
CA VAL A 127 1.13 37.47 -1.83
C VAL A 127 2.54 37.52 -1.24
N VAL A 128 3.27 38.62 -1.44
CA VAL A 128 4.58 38.86 -0.79
C VAL A 128 4.46 40.11 0.06
N MET A 129 4.61 39.99 1.38
CA MET A 129 4.40 41.11 2.30
C MET A 129 5.39 41.10 3.48
N GLY A 130 5.68 42.29 4.02
CA GLY A 130 6.51 42.43 5.20
C GLY A 130 5.91 41.78 6.45
N ALA A 131 6.77 41.20 7.29
CA ALA A 131 6.39 40.72 8.62
C ALA A 131 6.04 41.87 9.57
N LEU A 132 6.70 43.01 9.41
CA LEU A 132 6.49 44.26 10.16
C LEU A 132 6.31 45.41 9.17
N GLY A 133 5.69 46.50 9.63
CA GLY A 133 5.47 47.73 8.86
C GLY A 133 5.97 48.96 9.61
N MET A 134 5.72 50.16 9.08
CA MET A 134 6.22 51.44 9.63
C MET A 134 5.92 51.66 11.12
N GLY A 135 4.80 51.13 11.63
CA GLY A 135 4.39 51.26 13.03
C GLY A 135 5.03 50.27 14.02
N ALA A 136 6.09 49.55 13.61
CA ALA A 136 6.75 48.57 14.47
C ALA A 136 7.54 49.21 15.62
N VAL A 137 7.41 48.64 16.82
CA VAL A 137 8.23 48.96 18.00
C VAL A 137 9.20 47.82 18.33
N LYS A 138 10.21 48.08 19.17
CA LYS A 138 11.33 47.16 19.46
C LYS A 138 10.94 45.70 19.73
N ASP A 139 9.85 45.46 20.45
CA ASP A 139 9.40 44.12 20.85
C ASP A 139 8.33 43.52 19.91
N SER A 140 8.12 44.13 18.74
CA SER A 140 7.13 43.67 17.75
C SER A 140 7.61 42.40 17.04
N GLN A 141 6.91 41.29 17.25
CA GLN A 141 7.20 40.04 16.56
C GLN A 141 6.52 39.93 15.18
N LEU A 142 5.32 40.50 15.01
CA LEU A 142 4.56 40.45 13.77
C LEU A 142 3.62 41.66 13.69
N GLY A 143 3.43 42.21 12.49
CA GLY A 143 2.58 43.36 12.22
C GLY A 143 1.10 42.97 12.26
N SER A 144 0.29 43.83 12.87
CA SER A 144 -1.16 43.61 13.03
C SER A 144 -1.94 43.52 11.72
N VAL A 145 -1.40 44.08 10.63
CA VAL A 145 -1.94 43.94 9.26
C VAL A 145 -1.67 42.54 8.74
N THR A 146 -0.40 42.10 8.75
CA THR A 146 0.06 40.77 8.34
C THR A 146 -0.69 39.68 9.10
N GLU A 147 -0.77 39.78 10.43
CA GLU A 147 -1.47 38.83 11.29
C GLU A 147 -2.97 38.68 10.96
N ARG A 148 -3.67 39.79 10.71
CA ARG A 148 -5.10 39.77 10.35
C ARG A 148 -5.34 39.31 8.92
N PHE A 149 -4.38 39.55 8.03
CA PHE A 149 -4.42 39.12 6.63
C PHE A 149 -4.27 37.61 6.53
N VAL A 150 -3.19 37.06 7.08
CA VAL A 150 -2.89 35.62 7.00
C VAL A 150 -3.96 34.75 7.66
N ARG A 151 -4.68 35.23 8.68
CA ARG A 151 -5.80 34.47 9.27
C ARG A 151 -7.07 34.40 8.39
N LYS A 152 -7.15 35.17 7.30
CA LYS A 152 -8.37 35.26 6.45
C LYS A 152 -8.16 35.03 4.96
N VAL A 153 -6.91 35.01 4.51
CA VAL A 153 -6.54 34.81 3.10
C VAL A 153 -5.87 33.46 2.96
N THR A 154 -6.46 32.61 2.10
CA THR A 154 -5.96 31.26 1.78
C THR A 154 -5.08 31.21 0.54
N ARG A 155 -4.69 32.36 -0.04
CA ARG A 155 -3.66 32.42 -1.08
C ARG A 155 -2.28 32.14 -0.47
N ASP A 156 -1.37 31.60 -1.28
CA ASP A 156 0.02 31.43 -0.85
C ASP A 156 0.59 32.80 -0.45
N THR A 157 1.22 32.88 0.71
CA THR A 157 1.66 34.14 1.31
C THR A 157 3.08 34.02 1.83
N LEU A 158 4.03 34.70 1.16
CA LEU A 158 5.41 34.87 1.59
C LEU A 158 5.51 36.06 2.55
N ILE A 159 5.90 35.78 3.78
CA ILE A 159 6.07 36.72 4.87
C ILE A 159 7.57 37.01 5.01
N VAL A 160 7.94 38.25 4.69
CA VAL A 160 9.32 38.71 4.66
C VAL A 160 9.73 39.14 6.07
N ARG A 161 10.50 38.27 6.72
CA ARG A 161 10.91 38.32 8.13
C ARG A 161 12.29 38.93 8.34
N ASN A 162 13.03 39.12 7.27
CA ASN A 162 14.38 39.63 7.26
C ASN A 162 14.48 40.77 6.25
N ALA A 163 15.06 41.90 6.65
CA ALA A 163 15.30 43.05 5.77
C ALA A 163 16.70 43.03 5.11
N ASP A 164 17.63 42.22 5.64
CA ASP A 164 19.01 42.14 5.17
C ASP A 164 19.15 41.14 4.01
N ALA A 165 19.34 41.66 2.79
CA ALA A 165 19.52 40.85 1.58
C ALA A 165 20.73 39.91 1.63
N LEU A 166 21.76 40.17 2.46
CA LEU A 166 22.93 39.29 2.55
C LEU A 166 22.62 37.98 3.27
N ARG A 167 21.71 38.01 4.26
CA ARG A 167 21.21 36.79 4.92
C ARG A 167 20.34 35.97 3.99
N ASP A 168 19.53 36.62 3.15
CA ASP A 168 18.74 35.93 2.13
C ASP A 168 19.61 35.34 0.99
N ALA A 169 20.89 35.72 0.89
CA ALA A 169 21.81 35.08 -0.04
C ALA A 169 22.30 33.70 0.43
N GLN A 170 21.99 33.29 1.66
CA GLN A 170 22.49 32.07 2.31
C GLN A 170 21.33 31.16 2.78
N GLY A 171 21.63 29.90 3.09
CA GLY A 171 20.67 28.93 3.60
C GLY A 171 19.89 28.14 2.53
N ALA A 172 19.26 27.06 2.98
CA ALA A 172 18.41 26.18 2.17
C ALA A 172 16.93 26.62 2.21
N ILE A 173 16.13 26.06 1.30
CA ILE A 173 14.66 26.09 1.41
C ILE A 173 14.23 24.90 2.27
N VAL A 174 13.52 25.14 3.36
CA VAL A 174 13.06 24.11 4.29
C VAL A 174 11.56 23.96 4.19
N VAL A 175 11.08 22.72 4.06
CA VAL A 175 9.65 22.39 4.01
C VAL A 175 9.26 21.64 5.28
N GLY A 176 8.29 22.14 6.04
CA GLY A 176 7.68 21.41 7.14
C GLY A 176 6.72 20.34 6.61
N LEU A 177 6.93 19.06 6.96
CA LEU A 177 6.07 17.94 6.56
C LEU A 177 5.39 17.25 7.75
N ASP A 178 4.08 17.08 7.65
CA ASP A 178 3.23 16.41 8.64
C ASP A 178 2.28 15.37 8.01
N GLY A 179 2.45 15.09 6.70
CA GLY A 179 1.58 14.18 5.94
C GLY A 179 0.29 14.82 5.40
N SER A 180 -0.02 16.06 5.78
CA SER A 180 -1.21 16.75 5.30
C SER A 180 -1.11 17.11 3.80
N PRO A 181 -2.26 17.27 3.11
CA PRO A 181 -2.24 17.74 1.73
C PRO A 181 -1.63 19.14 1.55
N GLN A 182 -1.64 19.98 2.59
CA GLN A 182 -1.00 21.30 2.54
C GLN A 182 0.52 21.18 2.67
N SER A 183 1.04 20.31 3.54
CA SER A 183 2.49 20.13 3.65
C SER A 183 3.09 19.52 2.37
N PHE A 184 2.40 18.55 1.76
CA PHE A 184 2.79 18.01 0.45
C PHE A 184 2.65 19.04 -0.69
N HIS A 185 1.76 20.01 -0.58
CA HIS A 185 1.75 21.14 -1.52
C HIS A 185 2.95 22.05 -1.29
N GLY A 186 3.28 22.34 -0.03
CA GLY A 186 4.50 23.05 0.36
C GLY A 186 5.77 22.41 -0.18
N LEU A 187 5.82 21.07 -0.27
CA LEU A 187 6.91 20.35 -0.96
C LEU A 187 6.96 20.69 -2.46
N LYS A 188 5.83 20.63 -3.18
CA LYS A 188 5.76 21.02 -4.60
C LYS A 188 6.23 22.48 -4.80
N LEU A 189 5.85 23.40 -3.90
CA LEU A 189 6.35 24.78 -3.90
C LEU A 189 7.87 24.83 -3.67
N GLY A 190 8.38 24.12 -2.65
CA GLY A 190 9.80 24.07 -2.31
C GLY A 190 10.68 23.53 -3.44
N LEU A 191 10.24 22.45 -4.11
CA LEU A 191 10.93 21.88 -5.28
C LEU A 191 10.96 22.85 -6.47
N ALA A 192 9.85 23.55 -6.74
CA ALA A 192 9.81 24.54 -7.81
C ALA A 192 10.65 25.79 -7.50
N LEU A 193 10.63 26.28 -6.27
CA LEU A 193 11.46 27.39 -5.80
C LEU A 193 12.96 27.02 -5.78
N SER A 194 13.29 25.79 -5.37
CA SER A 194 14.64 25.22 -5.40
C SER A 194 15.23 25.27 -6.81
N LYS A 195 14.48 24.80 -7.81
CA LYS A 195 14.86 24.87 -9.23
C LYS A 195 14.96 26.32 -9.75
N ALA A 196 14.00 27.17 -9.39
CA ALA A 196 13.91 28.53 -9.88
C ALA A 196 14.99 29.48 -9.31
N LEU A 197 15.38 29.27 -8.05
CA LEU A 197 16.36 30.09 -7.33
C LEU A 197 17.75 29.40 -7.21
N ASN A 198 17.89 28.20 -7.77
CA ASN A 198 19.07 27.33 -7.64
C ASN A 198 19.53 27.15 -6.18
N ARG A 199 18.59 26.74 -5.30
CA ARG A 199 18.81 26.57 -3.86
C ARG A 199 18.61 25.11 -3.43
N PRO A 200 19.41 24.58 -2.49
CA PRO A 200 19.15 23.27 -1.90
C PRO A 200 17.81 23.27 -1.16
N VAL A 201 17.15 22.12 -1.11
CA VAL A 201 15.88 21.92 -0.42
C VAL A 201 15.97 20.78 0.58
N GLN A 202 15.35 20.97 1.74
CA GLN A 202 15.31 20.00 2.83
C GLN A 202 13.88 19.88 3.36
N ALA A 203 13.44 18.65 3.65
CA ALA A 203 12.18 18.40 4.33
C ALA A 203 12.42 18.04 5.80
N VAL A 204 11.65 18.67 6.69
CA VAL A 204 11.71 18.47 8.14
C VAL A 204 10.34 18.04 8.64
N ALA A 205 10.29 16.91 9.34
CA ALA A 205 9.10 16.40 9.99
C ALA A 205 9.32 16.34 11.51
N VAL A 206 8.28 16.65 12.30
CA VAL A 206 8.36 16.58 13.76
C VAL A 206 7.15 15.86 14.33
N TYR A 207 7.40 14.83 15.14
CA TYR A 207 6.38 14.11 15.91
C TYR A 207 6.53 14.43 17.40
N ASP A 208 5.41 14.52 18.12
CA ASP A 208 5.38 14.91 19.54
C ASP A 208 5.09 13.70 20.44
N PRO A 209 6.12 12.98 20.93
CA PRO A 209 5.93 11.91 21.91
C PRO A 209 5.45 12.47 23.26
N TYR A 210 5.74 13.73 23.59
CA TYR A 210 5.58 14.25 24.95
C TYR A 210 4.13 14.61 25.35
N LEU A 211 3.25 14.83 24.37
CA LEU A 211 1.86 15.21 24.62
C LEU A 211 1.11 14.16 25.44
N HIS A 212 1.30 12.87 25.16
CA HIS A 212 0.55 11.83 25.85
C HIS A 212 1.07 11.62 27.28
N TYR A 213 2.40 11.60 27.52
CA TYR A 213 2.95 11.55 28.88
C TYR A 213 2.45 12.72 29.76
N ALA A 214 2.37 13.94 29.20
CA ALA A 214 1.84 15.09 29.95
C ALA A 214 0.37 14.90 30.35
N MET A 215 -0.45 14.35 29.45
CA MET A 215 -1.85 14.03 29.72
C MET A 215 -2.01 12.90 30.75
N PHE A 216 -1.25 11.81 30.64
CA PHE A 216 -1.30 10.70 31.59
C PHE A 216 -0.88 11.15 33.00
N ASN A 217 0.22 11.89 33.13
CA ASN A 217 0.67 12.42 34.41
C ASN A 217 -0.36 13.35 35.07
N GLY A 218 -1.08 14.16 34.27
CA GLY A 218 -2.20 14.97 34.75
C GLY A 218 -3.38 14.12 35.28
N ILE A 219 -3.68 12.99 34.62
CA ILE A 219 -4.78 12.08 35.02
C ILE A 219 -4.44 11.29 36.29
N VAL A 220 -3.19 10.82 36.43
CA VAL A 220 -2.72 10.05 37.61
C VAL A 220 -2.95 10.82 38.92
N GLY A 221 -2.78 12.15 38.91
CA GLY A 221 -3.02 13.01 40.08
C GLY A 221 -4.49 13.21 40.48
N VAL A 222 -5.45 12.80 39.64
CA VAL A 222 -6.90 13.05 39.84
C VAL A 222 -7.68 11.76 40.14
N LEU A 223 -7.14 10.59 39.81
CA LEU A 223 -7.84 9.31 39.96
C LEU A 223 -7.79 8.76 41.38
N ASN A 224 -8.92 8.22 41.84
CA ASN A 224 -8.98 7.47 43.09
C ASN A 224 -8.28 6.10 42.98
N GLU A 225 -7.92 5.49 44.12
CA GLU A 225 -7.18 4.22 44.17
C GLU A 225 -7.83 3.06 43.39
N LYS A 226 -9.17 3.03 43.32
CA LYS A 226 -9.90 1.97 42.59
C LYS A 226 -9.75 2.16 41.07
N ALA A 227 -9.95 3.38 40.58
CA ALA A 227 -9.76 3.70 39.17
C ALA A 227 -8.29 3.53 38.75
N SER A 228 -7.36 3.94 39.61
CA SER A 228 -5.91 3.79 39.40
C SER A 228 -5.48 2.33 39.18
N LYS A 229 -6.00 1.40 40.00
CA LYS A 229 -5.74 -0.05 39.85
C LYS A 229 -6.34 -0.67 38.58
N ILE A 230 -7.43 -0.11 38.05
CA ILE A 230 -8.06 -0.58 36.79
C ILE A 230 -7.21 -0.16 35.58
N PHE A 231 -6.60 1.02 35.62
CA PHE A 231 -5.91 1.63 34.47
C PHE A 231 -4.52 1.03 34.15
N ARG A 232 -3.94 0.26 35.08
CA ARG A 232 -2.64 -0.45 34.94
C ARG A 232 -1.51 0.42 34.34
N PHE A 233 -1.26 1.60 34.90
CA PHE A 233 -0.37 2.61 34.31
C PHE A 233 1.00 2.09 33.83
N LYS A 234 1.70 1.24 34.59
CA LYS A 234 3.01 0.71 34.15
C LYS A 234 2.94 -0.12 32.86
N GLU A 235 1.88 -0.90 32.68
CA GLU A 235 1.67 -1.68 31.45
C GLU A 235 1.31 -0.75 30.29
N GLN A 236 0.54 0.32 30.54
CA GLN A 236 0.25 1.33 29.51
C GLN A 236 1.49 2.15 29.14
N GLU A 237 2.21 2.70 30.11
CA GLU A 237 3.40 3.55 29.93
C GLU A 237 4.45 2.86 29.07
N GLN A 238 4.78 1.59 29.37
CA GLN A 238 5.68 0.78 28.55
C GLN A 238 5.15 0.54 27.12
N LEU A 239 3.83 0.34 26.96
CA LEU A 239 3.21 0.16 25.64
C LEU A 239 3.25 1.45 24.81
N HIS A 240 3.23 2.63 25.46
CA HIS A 240 3.37 3.92 24.78
C HIS A 240 4.82 4.18 24.34
N GLU A 241 5.80 3.96 25.23
CA GLU A 241 7.23 4.07 24.92
C GLU A 241 7.64 3.13 23.77
N GLU A 242 7.29 1.84 23.85
CA GLU A 242 7.76 0.83 22.89
C GLU A 242 7.02 0.90 21.54
N ILE A 243 5.70 1.06 21.55
CA ILE A 243 4.85 0.91 20.35
C ILE A 243 4.41 2.26 19.76
N ILE A 244 4.00 3.23 20.59
CA ILE A 244 3.38 4.47 20.09
C ILE A 244 4.44 5.46 19.61
N ASP A 245 5.51 5.69 20.37
CA ASP A 245 6.57 6.61 19.93
C ASP A 245 7.32 6.07 18.71
N THR A 246 7.62 4.77 18.69
CA THR A 246 8.15 4.06 17.51
C THR A 246 7.17 4.11 16.32
N GLY A 247 5.86 3.99 16.58
CA GLY A 247 4.82 4.05 15.55
C GLY A 247 4.68 5.44 14.93
N LEU A 248 4.62 6.49 15.75
CA LEU A 248 4.59 7.88 15.31
C LEU A 248 5.85 8.24 14.52
N ALA A 249 7.03 7.86 15.01
CA ALA A 249 8.28 8.07 14.29
C ALA A 249 8.24 7.43 12.87
N LYS A 250 7.75 6.19 12.75
CA LYS A 250 7.57 5.50 11.47
C LYS A 250 6.57 6.21 10.55
N ILE A 251 5.46 6.71 11.06
CA ILE A 251 4.46 7.45 10.27
C ILE A 251 5.09 8.72 9.68
N TYR A 252 5.71 9.56 10.50
CA TYR A 252 6.34 10.79 10.02
C TYR A 252 7.57 10.52 9.13
N GLN A 253 8.32 9.45 9.38
CA GLN A 253 9.36 8.98 8.45
C GLN A 253 8.77 8.60 7.09
N SER A 254 7.67 7.85 7.02
CA SER A 254 7.02 7.50 5.74
C SER A 254 6.62 8.74 4.93
N HIS A 255 6.23 9.82 5.60
CA HIS A 255 5.88 11.09 4.93
C HIS A 255 7.12 11.79 4.35
N LEU A 256 8.26 11.73 5.04
CA LEU A 256 9.56 12.16 4.50
C LEU A 256 10.00 11.29 3.32
N GLU A 257 9.78 9.98 3.36
CA GLU A 257 10.14 9.06 2.27
C GLU A 257 9.30 9.25 1.02
N ILE A 258 7.98 9.42 1.17
CA ILE A 258 7.07 9.84 0.08
C ILE A 258 7.57 11.15 -0.54
N ALA A 259 7.97 12.11 0.28
CA ALA A 259 8.51 13.39 -0.21
C ALA A 259 9.83 13.22 -0.96
N ARG A 260 10.71 12.33 -0.50
CA ARG A 260 11.99 12.01 -1.15
C ARG A 260 11.78 11.34 -2.51
N LYS A 261 10.83 10.39 -2.63
CA LYS A 261 10.43 9.79 -3.91
C LYS A 261 9.89 10.85 -4.88
N LEU A 262 8.96 11.70 -4.43
CA LEU A 262 8.39 12.78 -5.24
C LEU A 262 9.45 13.80 -5.70
N ALA A 263 10.44 14.10 -4.88
CA ALA A 263 11.56 14.97 -5.25
C ALA A 263 12.47 14.32 -6.29
N LEU A 264 12.73 13.01 -6.18
CA LEU A 264 13.53 12.24 -7.13
C LEU A 264 12.87 12.15 -8.51
N GLU A 265 11.54 11.97 -8.58
CA GLU A 265 10.75 12.09 -9.83
C GLU A 265 10.91 13.47 -10.47
N ASP A 266 10.94 14.52 -9.64
CA ASP A 266 11.20 15.90 -10.04
C ASP A 266 12.69 16.16 -10.33
N GLY A 267 13.60 15.19 -10.16
CA GLY A 267 15.04 15.32 -10.43
C GLY A 267 15.84 16.09 -9.37
N VAL A 268 15.36 16.15 -8.13
CA VAL A 268 15.97 16.88 -7.01
C VAL A 268 16.32 15.91 -5.88
N ASP A 269 17.57 15.97 -5.39
CA ASP A 269 17.96 15.26 -4.18
C ASP A 269 17.43 16.02 -2.94
N LEU A 270 16.54 15.38 -2.19
CA LEU A 270 15.87 15.96 -1.03
C LEU A 270 16.48 15.41 0.25
N GLN A 271 17.21 16.27 0.97
CA GLN A 271 17.61 15.95 2.34
C GLN A 271 16.36 15.87 3.23
N ILE A 272 16.25 14.80 4.02
CA ILE A 272 15.14 14.60 4.95
C ILE A 272 15.63 14.62 6.39
N THR A 273 14.81 15.08 7.33
CA THR A 273 15.15 15.14 8.76
C THR A 273 13.92 14.94 9.63
N LEU A 274 13.95 13.91 10.46
CA LEU A 274 12.93 13.64 11.47
C LEU A 274 13.41 14.17 12.83
N LEU A 275 12.54 14.88 13.55
CA LEU A 275 12.79 15.37 14.91
C LEU A 275 11.69 14.86 15.86
N ASP A 276 12.06 14.59 17.09
CA ASP A 276 11.16 14.31 18.21
C ASP A 276 10.77 15.61 18.94
N GLY A 277 9.59 15.69 19.54
CA GLY A 277 9.20 16.71 20.51
C GLY A 277 8.22 17.76 19.99
N LYS A 278 8.12 18.91 20.67
CA LYS A 278 7.10 19.93 20.33
C LYS A 278 7.41 20.57 18.97
N CYS A 279 6.51 20.35 18.01
CA CYS A 279 6.68 20.74 16.60
C CYS A 279 7.24 22.16 16.39
N PHE A 280 6.54 23.20 16.86
CA PHE A 280 7.02 24.58 16.66
C PHE A 280 8.37 24.87 17.33
N GLU A 281 8.66 24.28 18.49
CA GLU A 281 9.90 24.49 19.24
C GLU A 281 11.10 23.84 18.55
N LYS A 282 10.92 22.61 18.07
CA LYS A 282 11.96 21.83 17.38
C LYS A 282 12.24 22.41 16.00
N ILE A 283 11.22 22.81 15.23
CA ILE A 283 11.41 23.54 13.96
C ILE A 283 12.07 24.91 14.20
N LEU A 284 11.70 25.64 15.26
CA LEU A 284 12.35 26.92 15.60
C LEU A 284 13.82 26.75 15.99
N THR A 285 14.14 25.71 16.76
CA THR A 285 15.51 25.37 17.16
C THR A 285 16.34 24.97 15.95
N PHE A 286 15.78 24.14 15.06
CA PHE A 286 16.36 23.78 13.77
C PHE A 286 16.62 25.02 12.91
N ALA A 287 15.62 25.89 12.72
CA ALA A 287 15.76 27.10 11.90
C ALA A 287 16.76 28.12 12.45
N ARG A 288 16.99 28.16 13.78
CA ARG A 288 18.05 28.96 14.40
C ARG A 288 19.45 28.40 14.16
N LYS A 289 19.58 27.07 14.06
CA LYS A 289 20.85 26.36 13.83
C LYS A 289 21.24 26.37 12.35
N GLU A 290 20.35 25.92 11.48
CA GLU A 290 20.63 25.73 10.05
C GLU A 290 20.44 27.02 9.22
N GLN A 291 19.84 28.07 9.80
CA GLN A 291 19.60 29.37 9.18
C GLN A 291 19.06 29.29 7.73
N PRO A 292 17.91 28.65 7.51
CA PRO A 292 17.35 28.52 6.17
C PRO A 292 16.94 29.88 5.60
N LEU A 293 16.96 29.99 4.28
CA LEU A 293 16.45 31.16 3.54
C LEU A 293 14.93 31.32 3.75
N LEU A 294 14.23 30.20 3.66
CA LEU A 294 12.79 30.13 3.58
C LEU A 294 12.28 28.89 4.31
N LEU A 295 11.31 29.07 5.20
CA LEU A 295 10.53 28.00 5.81
C LEU A 295 9.14 27.95 5.17
N ILE A 296 8.81 26.84 4.49
CA ILE A 296 7.53 26.60 3.84
C ILE A 296 6.66 25.75 4.76
N LEU A 297 5.45 26.23 5.06
CA LEU A 297 4.49 25.60 5.98
C LEU A 297 3.08 25.56 5.37
N GLY A 298 2.34 24.50 5.67
CA GLY A 298 0.87 24.52 5.53
C GLY A 298 0.26 25.53 6.51
N ARG A 299 -0.87 26.13 6.14
CA ARG A 299 -1.66 26.99 7.04
C ARG A 299 -2.24 26.18 8.20
N VAL A 300 -2.68 24.97 7.90
CA VAL A 300 -3.23 23.98 8.84
C VAL A 300 -2.55 22.64 8.62
N GLY A 301 -2.65 21.76 9.61
CA GLY A 301 -1.96 20.46 9.61
C GLY A 301 -2.91 19.26 9.53
N VAL A 302 -2.36 18.06 9.67
CA VAL A 302 -3.06 16.78 9.55
C VAL A 302 -4.21 16.58 10.55
N HIS A 303 -4.17 17.26 11.70
CA HIS A 303 -5.21 17.20 12.74
C HIS A 303 -6.32 18.25 12.60
N SER A 304 -6.33 19.03 11.52
CA SER A 304 -7.34 20.08 11.30
C SER A 304 -8.53 19.55 10.51
N ASP A 305 -9.73 20.03 10.85
CA ASP A 305 -10.96 19.70 10.14
C ASP A 305 -10.90 20.13 8.66
N GLU A 306 -11.63 19.44 7.79
CA GLU A 306 -11.60 19.69 6.34
C GLU A 306 -12.01 21.13 5.95
N HIS A 307 -12.80 21.78 6.81
CA HIS A 307 -13.31 23.14 6.66
C HIS A 307 -12.62 24.16 7.58
N GLU A 308 -11.52 23.79 8.25
CA GLU A 308 -10.74 24.73 9.06
C GLU A 308 -10.19 25.86 8.18
N VAL A 309 -10.38 27.09 8.64
CA VAL A 309 -10.05 28.33 7.91
C VAL A 309 -9.08 29.22 8.69
N ASP A 310 -8.99 29.06 10.02
CA ASP A 310 -8.01 29.79 10.82
C ASP A 310 -6.60 29.18 10.67
N LEU A 311 -5.60 29.84 11.27
CA LEU A 311 -4.20 29.41 11.20
C LEU A 311 -3.88 28.39 12.31
N GLY A 312 -3.25 27.27 11.92
CA GLY A 312 -2.79 26.25 12.86
C GLY A 312 -1.75 26.79 13.85
N SER A 313 -1.82 26.36 15.10
CA SER A 313 -1.01 26.91 16.20
C SER A 313 0.51 26.75 16.02
N ASN A 314 0.97 25.65 15.41
CA ASN A 314 2.39 25.48 15.06
C ASN A 314 2.82 26.52 14.02
N THR A 315 2.03 26.70 12.97
CA THR A 315 2.26 27.65 11.88
C THR A 315 2.24 29.09 12.39
N GLU A 316 1.32 29.45 13.30
CA GLU A 316 1.29 30.76 13.92
C GLU A 316 2.56 31.06 14.74
N ASN A 317 2.96 30.12 15.61
CA ASN A 317 4.16 30.30 16.43
C ASN A 317 5.42 30.42 15.57
N LEU A 318 5.55 29.58 14.53
CA LEU A 318 6.68 29.65 13.60
C LEU A 318 6.69 30.96 12.80
N MET A 319 5.54 31.41 12.29
CA MET A 319 5.42 32.72 11.62
C MET A 319 5.89 33.88 12.50
N ARG A 320 5.56 33.88 13.81
CA ARG A 320 5.95 34.93 14.76
C ARG A 320 7.42 34.86 15.18
N LEU A 321 7.99 33.66 15.29
CA LEU A 321 9.26 33.42 15.97
C LEU A 321 10.42 33.00 15.05
N ALA A 322 10.17 32.52 13.84
CA ALA A 322 11.21 32.04 12.93
C ALA A 322 12.21 33.17 12.56
N PRO A 323 13.52 32.89 12.49
CA PRO A 323 14.54 33.88 12.14
C PRO A 323 14.67 34.14 10.62
N CYS A 324 13.90 33.40 9.82
CA CYS A 324 13.94 33.37 8.36
C CYS A 324 12.58 33.75 7.76
N ASN A 325 12.53 33.96 6.44
CA ASN A 325 11.27 34.21 5.73
C ASN A 325 10.35 32.98 5.80
N VAL A 326 9.03 33.20 5.82
CA VAL A 326 8.05 32.11 5.97
C VAL A 326 7.05 32.16 4.82
N LEU A 327 6.92 31.07 4.06
CA LEU A 327 5.88 30.90 3.04
C LEU A 327 4.76 30.03 3.60
N LEU A 328 3.59 30.61 3.76
CA LEU A 328 2.37 29.90 4.12
C LEU A 328 1.67 29.47 2.83
N THR A 329 1.37 28.18 2.69
CA THR A 329 0.63 27.66 1.53
C THR A 329 -0.82 27.30 1.84
N GLY A 330 -1.73 27.64 0.94
CA GLY A 330 -3.15 27.33 1.05
C GLY A 330 -3.71 26.36 0.00
N GLY A 331 -2.91 25.96 -0.98
CA GLY A 331 -3.28 24.86 -1.88
C GLY A 331 -3.15 23.48 -1.21
N LYS A 332 -3.68 22.45 -1.86
CA LYS A 332 -3.62 21.05 -1.41
C LYS A 332 -3.03 20.18 -2.52
N PHE A 333 -2.11 19.28 -2.20
CA PHE A 333 -1.56 18.27 -3.09
C PHE A 333 -1.64 16.90 -2.42
N TYR A 334 -2.14 15.91 -3.14
CA TYR A 334 -2.28 14.54 -2.67
C TYR A 334 -1.27 13.69 -3.43
N PRO A 335 -0.21 13.16 -2.78
CA PRO A 335 0.70 12.21 -3.41
C PRO A 335 -0.04 11.01 -4.03
N PRO A 336 0.45 10.45 -5.15
CA PRO A 336 -0.16 9.29 -5.80
C PRO A 336 -0.36 8.12 -4.83
N LEU A 337 -1.47 7.38 -5.00
CA LEU A 337 -1.83 6.30 -4.09
C LEU A 337 -0.76 5.22 -4.01
N ASP A 338 -0.14 4.85 -5.13
CA ASP A 338 0.89 3.81 -5.18
C ASP A 338 2.15 4.22 -4.37
N VAL A 339 2.62 5.47 -4.52
CA VAL A 339 3.76 6.01 -3.75
C VAL A 339 3.46 6.05 -2.25
N LYS A 340 2.24 6.43 -1.86
CA LYS A 340 1.80 6.37 -0.44
C LYS A 340 1.76 4.93 0.07
N ALA A 341 1.21 4.03 -0.73
CA ALA A 341 0.97 2.65 -0.37
C ALA A 341 2.27 1.88 -0.15
N GLU A 342 3.29 2.08 -0.97
CA GLU A 342 4.62 1.47 -0.79
C GLU A 342 5.28 1.82 0.55
N GLU A 343 5.08 3.04 1.05
CA GLU A 343 5.73 3.53 2.28
C GLU A 343 4.89 3.38 3.56
N ILE A 344 3.56 3.33 3.42
CA ILE A 344 2.62 3.30 4.57
C ILE A 344 2.04 1.91 4.82
N ILE A 345 1.91 1.06 3.77
CA ILE A 345 1.20 -0.22 3.87
C ILE A 345 2.19 -1.39 3.90
N SER A 346 2.19 -2.12 5.02
CA SER A 346 2.79 -3.45 5.09
C SER A 346 1.78 -4.55 4.81
N TRP A 347 2.27 -5.73 4.43
CA TRP A 347 1.47 -6.94 4.22
C TRP A 347 1.88 -7.97 5.27
N THR A 348 0.93 -8.78 5.76
CA THR A 348 1.32 -9.98 6.54
C THR A 348 1.80 -11.08 5.59
N GLU A 349 2.66 -11.98 6.07
CA GLU A 349 3.21 -13.06 5.24
C GLU A 349 2.10 -13.91 4.58
N GLU A 350 0.99 -14.14 5.27
CA GLU A 350 -0.15 -14.89 4.73
C GLU A 350 -0.94 -14.11 3.67
N ALA A 351 -0.99 -12.78 3.79
CA ALA A 351 -1.62 -11.89 2.81
C ALA A 351 -0.75 -11.77 1.54
N GLU A 352 0.57 -11.66 1.69
CA GLU A 352 1.53 -11.64 0.59
C GLU A 352 1.56 -13.00 -0.13
N ALA A 353 1.59 -14.11 0.61
CA ALA A 353 1.49 -15.47 0.05
C ALA A 353 0.15 -15.76 -0.64
N ARG A 354 -0.93 -15.07 -0.25
CA ARG A 354 -2.23 -15.09 -0.97
C ARG A 354 -2.16 -14.25 -2.24
N MET A 355 -1.51 -13.09 -2.21
CA MET A 355 -1.30 -12.25 -3.39
C MET A 355 -0.41 -12.93 -4.45
N GLU A 356 0.54 -13.78 -4.03
CA GLU A 356 1.37 -14.55 -4.96
C GLU A 356 0.59 -15.60 -5.76
N ARG A 357 -0.60 -16.03 -5.28
CA ARG A 357 -1.49 -16.96 -5.99
C ARG A 357 -2.39 -16.28 -7.01
N VAL A 358 -2.37 -14.94 -7.10
CA VAL A 358 -3.21 -14.17 -8.03
C VAL A 358 -2.57 -14.19 -9.43
N PRO A 359 -3.32 -14.48 -10.51
CA PRO A 359 -2.77 -14.57 -11.86
C PRO A 359 -2.04 -13.28 -12.29
N PRO A 360 -0.87 -13.38 -12.98
CA PRO A 360 -0.05 -12.22 -13.32
C PRO A 360 -0.79 -11.12 -14.08
N GLN A 361 -1.76 -11.46 -14.93
CA GLN A 361 -2.52 -10.46 -15.72
C GLN A 361 -3.38 -9.52 -14.85
N VAL A 362 -3.76 -9.93 -13.63
CA VAL A 362 -4.62 -9.14 -12.72
C VAL A 362 -3.95 -8.79 -11.39
N LYS A 363 -2.80 -9.39 -11.06
CA LYS A 363 -2.07 -9.19 -9.79
C LYS A 363 -1.78 -7.71 -9.49
N GLY A 364 -1.38 -6.93 -10.50
CA GLY A 364 -1.17 -5.48 -10.34
C GLY A 364 -2.45 -4.73 -9.99
N VAL A 365 -3.53 -4.95 -10.75
CA VAL A 365 -4.85 -4.32 -10.53
C VAL A 365 -5.42 -4.70 -9.16
N ALA A 366 -5.29 -5.97 -8.76
CA ALA A 366 -5.71 -6.46 -7.45
C ALA A 366 -4.91 -5.82 -6.31
N ARG A 367 -3.59 -5.68 -6.45
CA ARG A 367 -2.74 -5.00 -5.46
C ARG A 367 -3.15 -3.53 -5.33
N THR A 368 -3.24 -2.77 -6.42
CA THR A 368 -3.68 -1.36 -6.38
C THR A 368 -5.09 -1.19 -5.80
N ALA A 369 -6.05 -2.07 -6.12
CA ALA A 369 -7.39 -2.02 -5.55
C ALA A 369 -7.39 -2.28 -4.03
N LEU A 370 -6.58 -3.22 -3.55
CA LEU A 370 -6.42 -3.52 -2.12
C LEU A 370 -5.69 -2.41 -1.37
N LEU A 371 -4.63 -1.85 -1.95
CA LEU A 371 -3.91 -0.70 -1.39
C LEU A 371 -4.84 0.52 -1.28
N ARG A 372 -5.64 0.78 -2.32
CA ARG A 372 -6.66 1.84 -2.30
C ARG A 372 -7.71 1.62 -1.23
N TYR A 373 -8.27 0.41 -1.12
CA TYR A 373 -9.23 0.06 -0.06
C TYR A 373 -8.63 0.22 1.34
N ALA A 374 -7.40 -0.25 1.53
CA ALA A 374 -6.70 -0.11 2.80
C ALA A 374 -6.53 1.38 3.19
N ILE A 375 -6.13 2.24 2.25
CA ILE A 375 -6.07 3.70 2.46
C ILE A 375 -7.47 4.27 2.79
N GLU A 376 -8.50 3.92 2.02
CA GLU A 376 -9.88 4.42 2.19
C GLU A 376 -10.52 3.97 3.52
N GLN A 377 -10.12 2.83 4.08
CA GLN A 377 -10.58 2.32 5.39
C GLN A 377 -9.59 2.61 6.56
N GLY A 378 -8.45 3.23 6.30
CA GLY A 378 -7.43 3.53 7.32
C GLY A 378 -6.60 2.31 7.79
N HIS A 379 -6.56 1.22 7.02
CA HIS A 379 -5.69 0.07 7.30
C HIS A 379 -4.25 0.33 6.83
N THR A 380 -3.29 0.27 7.76
CA THR A 380 -1.84 0.33 7.48
C THR A 380 -1.20 -1.05 7.31
N VAL A 381 -1.93 -2.13 7.63
CA VAL A 381 -1.48 -3.52 7.47
C VAL A 381 -2.55 -4.30 6.69
N ILE A 382 -2.21 -4.79 5.50
CA ILE A 382 -3.09 -5.67 4.74
C ILE A 382 -2.95 -7.09 5.29
N THR A 383 -4.02 -7.53 5.94
CA THR A 383 -4.23 -8.90 6.43
C THR A 383 -5.16 -9.66 5.48
N ASN A 384 -5.26 -10.98 5.63
CA ASN A 384 -6.27 -11.77 4.92
C ASN A 384 -7.71 -11.23 5.10
N LYS A 385 -8.05 -10.72 6.29
CA LYS A 385 -9.37 -10.14 6.58
C LYS A 385 -9.64 -8.88 5.76
N VAL A 386 -8.65 -8.00 5.63
CA VAL A 386 -8.74 -6.79 4.78
C VAL A 386 -8.90 -7.17 3.30
N ILE A 387 -8.24 -8.25 2.85
CA ILE A 387 -8.43 -8.80 1.50
C ILE A 387 -9.87 -9.31 1.31
N ASP A 388 -10.41 -10.06 2.28
CA ASP A 388 -11.77 -10.61 2.20
C ASP A 388 -12.84 -9.50 2.21
N GLU A 389 -12.67 -8.47 3.04
CA GLU A 389 -13.56 -7.30 3.11
C GLU A 389 -13.53 -6.48 1.81
N ALA A 390 -12.35 -6.22 1.26
CA ALA A 390 -12.21 -5.58 -0.05
C ALA A 390 -12.85 -6.41 -1.18
N MET A 391 -12.60 -7.73 -1.19
CA MET A 391 -13.19 -8.63 -2.18
C MET A 391 -14.72 -8.65 -2.11
N ALA A 392 -15.31 -8.60 -0.91
CA ALA A 392 -16.77 -8.54 -0.75
C ALA A 392 -17.39 -7.25 -1.34
N ILE A 393 -16.64 -6.15 -1.38
CA ILE A 393 -17.08 -4.85 -1.92
C ILE A 393 -16.85 -4.77 -3.44
N PHE A 394 -15.67 -5.16 -3.93
CA PHE A 394 -15.35 -5.10 -5.36
C PHE A 394 -15.94 -6.25 -6.18
N MET A 395 -16.23 -7.40 -5.55
CA MET A 395 -16.98 -8.51 -6.14
C MET A 395 -18.27 -8.77 -5.35
N PRO A 396 -19.33 -7.95 -5.55
CA PRO A 396 -20.66 -8.34 -5.10
C PRO A 396 -21.00 -9.72 -5.67
N THR A 397 -21.63 -10.58 -4.87
CA THR A 397 -21.62 -12.05 -5.00
C THR A 397 -21.86 -12.61 -6.41
N ARG A 398 -22.68 -11.92 -7.22
CA ARG A 398 -22.99 -12.26 -8.62
C ARG A 398 -21.81 -12.12 -9.61
N MET A 399 -20.77 -11.34 -9.30
CA MET A 399 -19.56 -11.24 -10.12
C MET A 399 -18.49 -12.25 -9.71
N ALA A 400 -18.39 -12.62 -8.43
CA ALA A 400 -17.49 -13.67 -7.98
C ALA A 400 -17.83 -15.02 -8.66
N GLU A 401 -19.12 -15.40 -8.67
CA GLU A 401 -19.61 -16.58 -9.40
C GLU A 401 -19.26 -16.50 -10.90
N LYS A 402 -19.44 -15.34 -11.53
CA LYS A 402 -19.11 -15.16 -12.96
C LYS A 402 -17.62 -15.13 -13.26
N MET A 403 -16.76 -14.59 -12.40
CA MET A 403 -15.31 -14.65 -12.57
C MET A 403 -14.74 -16.03 -12.25
N GLN A 404 -15.38 -16.80 -11.38
CA GLN A 404 -15.02 -18.21 -11.17
C GLN A 404 -15.32 -19.03 -12.44
N ILE A 405 -16.49 -18.82 -13.05
CA ILE A 405 -16.82 -19.37 -14.38
C ILE A 405 -15.84 -18.85 -15.45
N LEU A 406 -15.52 -17.55 -15.48
CA LEU A 406 -14.62 -16.97 -16.48
C LEU A 406 -13.16 -17.43 -16.30
N ALA A 407 -12.73 -17.71 -15.07
CA ALA A 407 -11.40 -18.24 -14.77
C ALA A 407 -11.31 -19.75 -15.10
N GLU A 408 -12.39 -20.50 -14.89
CA GLU A 408 -12.52 -21.86 -15.43
C GLU A 408 -12.52 -21.85 -16.97
N ASP A 409 -13.26 -20.94 -17.61
CA ASP A 409 -13.29 -20.78 -19.07
C ASP A 409 -11.94 -20.31 -19.64
N LEU A 410 -11.21 -19.41 -18.96
CA LEU A 410 -9.87 -18.97 -19.35
C LEU A 410 -8.83 -20.09 -19.17
N ALA A 411 -8.85 -20.80 -18.04
CA ALA A 411 -7.98 -21.98 -17.84
C ALA A 411 -8.29 -23.09 -18.86
N VAL A 412 -9.57 -23.27 -19.23
CA VAL A 412 -10.02 -24.18 -20.30
C VAL A 412 -9.63 -23.65 -21.70
N ALA A 413 -9.57 -22.34 -21.92
CA ALA A 413 -9.14 -21.73 -23.18
C ALA A 413 -7.61 -21.80 -23.38
N GLU A 414 -6.83 -21.64 -22.31
CA GLU A 414 -5.37 -21.83 -22.31
C GLU A 414 -5.03 -23.32 -22.53
N LEU A 415 -5.76 -24.23 -21.87
CA LEU A 415 -5.74 -25.68 -22.15
C LEU A 415 -6.23 -26.09 -23.55
N ARG A 416 -6.79 -25.18 -24.35
CA ARG A 416 -7.26 -25.42 -25.73
C ARG A 416 -6.31 -24.85 -26.80
N LYS A 417 -5.26 -24.11 -26.45
CA LYS A 417 -4.37 -23.46 -27.43
C LYS A 417 -3.09 -24.23 -27.77
N ASP A 418 -2.61 -25.11 -26.91
CA ASP A 418 -1.42 -25.93 -27.20
C ASP A 418 -1.78 -27.29 -27.84
N THR A 419 -1.59 -27.31 -29.17
CA THR A 419 -1.18 -28.43 -30.04
C THR A 419 -1.66 -29.86 -29.74
N GLN A 420 -2.32 -30.45 -30.74
CA GLN A 420 -2.40 -31.90 -30.93
C GLN A 420 -1.00 -32.54 -30.87
N ALA A 421 -0.81 -33.51 -29.97
CA ALA A 421 0.36 -34.37 -29.95
C ALA A 421 -0.10 -35.84 -29.98
N ALA A 422 0.16 -36.53 -31.09
CA ALA A 422 -0.08 -37.96 -31.17
C ALA A 422 0.79 -38.70 -30.14
N THR A 423 0.19 -39.68 -29.45
CA THR A 423 0.92 -40.52 -28.48
C THR A 423 1.20 -41.87 -29.14
N ALA A 424 2.47 -42.28 -29.12
CA ALA A 424 2.92 -43.57 -29.65
C ALA A 424 3.42 -44.46 -28.51
N ILE A 425 3.09 -45.75 -28.56
CA ILE A 425 3.43 -46.73 -27.53
C ILE A 425 4.27 -47.85 -28.14
N CYS A 426 5.41 -48.18 -27.52
CA CYS A 426 6.23 -49.31 -27.93
C CYS A 426 5.52 -50.63 -27.58
N SER A 427 5.22 -51.44 -28.60
CA SER A 427 4.47 -52.70 -28.46
C SER A 427 5.24 -53.83 -27.74
N VAL A 428 6.50 -53.60 -27.37
CA VAL A 428 7.38 -54.61 -26.73
C VAL A 428 7.50 -54.40 -25.22
N CYS A 429 7.58 -53.15 -24.76
CA CYS A 429 7.81 -52.83 -23.34
C CYS A 429 6.86 -51.75 -22.77
N GLY A 430 5.88 -51.28 -23.54
CA GLY A 430 4.90 -50.29 -23.10
C GLY A 430 5.43 -48.85 -22.94
N TYR A 431 6.68 -48.57 -23.34
CA TYR A 431 7.23 -47.21 -23.26
C TYR A 431 6.46 -46.24 -24.15
N THR A 432 5.99 -45.13 -23.58
CA THR A 432 5.12 -44.16 -24.27
C THR A 432 5.87 -42.88 -24.63
N VAL A 433 5.71 -42.41 -25.87
CA VAL A 433 6.29 -41.17 -26.40
C VAL A 433 5.17 -40.17 -26.66
N LYS A 434 5.38 -38.92 -26.22
CA LYS A 434 4.47 -37.80 -26.43
C LYS A 434 5.23 -36.64 -27.05
N GLY A 435 4.68 -36.05 -28.11
CA GLY A 435 5.25 -34.89 -28.79
C GLY A 435 5.80 -35.20 -30.20
N PRO A 436 6.21 -34.17 -30.95
CA PRO A 436 6.39 -34.24 -32.41
C PRO A 436 7.67 -34.93 -32.89
N ASN A 437 8.53 -35.43 -31.99
CA ASN A 437 9.82 -36.01 -32.36
C ASN A 437 9.73 -37.53 -32.51
N ALA A 438 10.05 -38.03 -33.71
CA ALA A 438 10.09 -39.47 -33.99
C ALA A 438 11.25 -40.15 -33.23
N VAL A 439 10.91 -41.06 -32.31
CA VAL A 439 11.89 -41.85 -31.55
C VAL A 439 12.33 -43.06 -32.39
N VAL A 440 13.60 -43.02 -32.84
CA VAL A 440 14.15 -43.99 -33.81
C VAL A 440 14.36 -45.38 -33.19
N THR A 441 14.68 -45.46 -31.91
CA THR A 441 14.84 -46.70 -31.13
C THR A 441 14.31 -46.51 -29.70
N CYS A 442 13.67 -47.55 -29.15
CA CYS A 442 13.13 -47.51 -27.80
C CYS A 442 14.26 -47.47 -26.75
N PRO A 443 14.32 -46.46 -25.85
CA PRO A 443 15.40 -46.34 -24.87
C PRO A 443 15.35 -47.40 -23.76
N VAL A 444 14.25 -48.15 -23.63
CA VAL A 444 14.06 -49.18 -22.59
C VAL A 444 14.38 -50.59 -23.07
N CYS A 445 14.09 -50.91 -24.33
CA CYS A 445 14.27 -52.28 -24.88
C CYS A 445 15.00 -52.33 -26.24
N ALA A 446 15.57 -51.21 -26.71
CA ALA A 446 16.27 -51.05 -27.98
C ALA A 446 15.46 -51.38 -29.27
N ALA A 447 14.15 -51.67 -29.16
CA ALA A 447 13.30 -51.99 -30.31
C ALA A 447 13.25 -50.84 -31.35
N PRO A 448 13.27 -51.13 -32.67
CA PRO A 448 13.27 -50.12 -33.73
C PRO A 448 11.91 -49.42 -33.86
N ALA A 449 11.90 -48.25 -34.51
CA ALA A 449 10.73 -47.37 -34.69
C ALA A 449 9.45 -48.08 -35.20
N GLU A 450 9.59 -49.11 -36.04
CA GLU A 450 8.49 -49.92 -36.58
C GLU A 450 7.63 -50.63 -35.51
N LYS A 451 8.15 -50.78 -34.28
CA LYS A 451 7.46 -51.39 -33.13
C LYS A 451 6.65 -50.38 -32.30
N PHE A 452 6.50 -49.13 -32.74
CA PHE A 452 5.65 -48.13 -32.08
C PHE A 452 4.27 -48.04 -32.73
N GLN A 453 3.21 -48.19 -31.93
CA GLN A 453 1.82 -48.03 -32.38
C GLN A 453 1.28 -46.66 -31.97
N THR A 454 0.72 -45.93 -32.93
CA THR A 454 0.10 -44.62 -32.72
C THR A 454 -1.37 -44.77 -32.38
N ILE A 455 -1.85 -44.17 -31.28
CA ILE A 455 -3.26 -44.24 -30.90
C ILE A 455 -3.99 -42.98 -31.39
N THR A 456 -4.82 -43.14 -32.43
CA THR A 456 -5.76 -42.09 -32.89
C THR A 456 -7.18 -42.35 -32.38
N ARG A 457 -8.01 -41.31 -32.46
CA ARG A 457 -9.40 -41.35 -31.96
C ARG A 457 -10.28 -42.36 -32.69
N GLU A 458 -10.04 -42.61 -33.98
CA GLU A 458 -10.80 -43.59 -34.76
C GLU A 458 -10.68 -45.02 -34.21
N VAL A 459 -9.53 -45.38 -33.64
CA VAL A 459 -9.30 -46.71 -33.04
C VAL A 459 -10.19 -46.93 -31.81
N VAL A 460 -10.39 -45.88 -31.00
CA VAL A 460 -11.24 -45.93 -29.79
C VAL A 460 -12.73 -46.01 -30.17
N GLU A 461 -13.14 -45.27 -31.20
CA GLU A 461 -14.52 -45.29 -31.70
C GLU A 461 -14.86 -46.64 -32.37
N THR A 462 -13.88 -47.33 -32.97
CA THR A 462 -14.06 -48.68 -33.54
C THR A 462 -14.32 -49.76 -32.48
N ILE A 463 -13.65 -49.70 -31.33
CA ILE A 463 -13.85 -50.65 -30.22
C ILE A 463 -15.26 -50.48 -29.61
N ALA A 464 -15.72 -49.24 -29.45
CA ALA A 464 -17.05 -48.94 -28.92
C ALA A 464 -18.20 -49.42 -29.83
N ALA A 465 -17.94 -49.60 -31.14
CA ALA A 465 -18.91 -50.17 -32.08
C ALA A 465 -19.05 -51.70 -31.96
N GLN A 466 -18.05 -52.41 -31.43
CA GLN A 466 -18.12 -53.85 -31.17
C GLN A 466 -18.86 -54.18 -29.85
N GLU A 467 -18.77 -53.33 -28.82
CA GLU A 467 -19.50 -53.48 -27.54
C GLU A 467 -20.98 -53.01 -27.61
N GLY A 468 -21.73 -53.47 -28.62
CA GLY A 468 -23.18 -53.28 -28.72
C GLY A 468 -23.68 -51.84 -28.94
N GLY A 469 -22.78 -50.88 -29.15
CA GLY A 469 -23.10 -49.48 -29.38
C GLY A 469 -23.24 -48.64 -28.10
N VAL A 470 -23.35 -47.33 -28.32
CA VAL A 470 -23.24 -46.31 -27.26
C VAL A 470 -24.59 -45.63 -27.05
N ALA A 471 -25.03 -45.51 -25.80
CA ALA A 471 -26.21 -44.70 -25.46
C ALA A 471 -25.85 -43.53 -24.55
N GLU A 472 -26.55 -42.42 -24.75
CA GLU A 472 -26.37 -41.16 -24.04
C GLU A 472 -27.41 -41.01 -22.92
N GLU A 473 -26.96 -40.68 -21.70
CA GLU A 473 -27.81 -40.27 -20.58
C GLU A 473 -27.23 -38.99 -19.96
N GLU A 474 -28.06 -37.97 -19.77
CA GLU A 474 -27.65 -36.77 -19.01
C GLU A 474 -27.64 -37.08 -17.50
N SER A 475 -26.43 -37.26 -16.94
CA SER A 475 -26.24 -37.49 -15.50
C SER A 475 -26.39 -36.21 -14.65
N MET A 476 -26.07 -35.04 -15.22
CA MET A 476 -26.23 -33.68 -14.63
C MET A 476 -25.93 -32.62 -15.71
N PRO A 477 -26.37 -31.35 -15.53
CA PRO A 477 -26.17 -30.32 -16.54
C PRO A 477 -24.68 -30.05 -16.83
N GLY A 478 -24.30 -30.11 -18.12
CA GLY A 478 -23.02 -29.57 -18.62
C GLY A 478 -21.93 -30.58 -19.00
N VAL A 479 -21.97 -31.85 -18.56
CA VAL A 479 -20.98 -32.88 -18.99
C VAL A 479 -21.64 -34.25 -19.16
N VAL A 480 -21.82 -34.67 -20.42
CA VAL A 480 -22.34 -36.00 -20.78
C VAL A 480 -21.19 -37.00 -20.87
N VAL A 481 -21.29 -38.12 -20.14
CA VAL A 481 -20.37 -39.27 -20.25
C VAL A 481 -21.16 -40.43 -20.83
N LYS A 482 -20.68 -41.01 -21.94
CA LYS A 482 -21.44 -42.07 -22.62
C LYS A 482 -21.06 -43.44 -22.06
N TRP A 483 -22.01 -44.37 -22.00
CA TRP A 483 -21.78 -45.76 -21.60
C TRP A 483 -21.96 -46.68 -22.81
N SER A 484 -21.08 -47.66 -23.00
CA SER A 484 -21.37 -48.79 -23.90
C SER A 484 -22.58 -49.59 -23.37
N ALA A 485 -23.27 -50.32 -24.25
CA ALA A 485 -24.46 -51.07 -23.88
C ALA A 485 -24.16 -52.09 -22.77
N ASP A 486 -23.15 -52.92 -22.99
CA ASP A 486 -22.76 -53.99 -22.07
C ASP A 486 -22.28 -53.45 -20.71
N ALA A 487 -21.56 -52.33 -20.67
CA ALA A 487 -21.10 -51.73 -19.41
C ALA A 487 -22.25 -51.15 -18.57
N ARG A 488 -23.31 -50.69 -19.23
CA ARG A 488 -24.54 -50.21 -18.58
C ARG A 488 -25.37 -51.37 -18.04
N ASP A 489 -25.42 -52.47 -18.77
CA ASP A 489 -26.11 -53.68 -18.31
C ASP A 489 -25.35 -54.39 -17.17
N ALA A 490 -24.02 -54.30 -17.12
CA ALA A 490 -23.24 -54.74 -15.96
C ALA A 490 -23.68 -54.05 -14.64
N LEU A 491 -24.05 -52.77 -14.66
CA LEU A 491 -24.62 -52.11 -13.47
C LEU A 491 -25.96 -52.72 -13.03
N ARG A 492 -26.71 -53.40 -13.91
CA ARG A 492 -27.99 -54.04 -13.57
C ARG A 492 -27.82 -55.32 -12.74
N GLU A 493 -26.66 -55.98 -12.84
CA GLU A 493 -26.28 -57.14 -12.02
C GLU A 493 -25.97 -56.78 -10.54
N VAL A 494 -25.77 -55.49 -10.22
CA VAL A 494 -25.63 -55.02 -8.83
C VAL A 494 -27.02 -54.97 -8.19
N THR A 495 -27.43 -56.01 -7.45
CA THR A 495 -28.80 -56.18 -6.95
C THR A 495 -29.24 -55.07 -5.99
N ASP A 496 -28.31 -54.53 -5.19
CA ASP A 496 -28.55 -53.42 -4.27
C ASP A 496 -28.60 -52.06 -5.00
N GLY A 497 -29.76 -51.38 -4.96
CA GLY A 497 -29.99 -50.11 -5.65
C GLY A 497 -29.24 -48.89 -5.06
N TYR A 498 -28.70 -48.96 -3.86
CA TYR A 498 -27.82 -47.93 -3.29
C TYR A 498 -26.37 -48.15 -3.74
N LEU A 499 -25.86 -49.38 -3.62
CA LEU A 499 -24.51 -49.76 -4.10
C LEU A 499 -24.39 -49.57 -5.61
N ARG A 500 -25.43 -49.89 -6.40
CA ARG A 500 -25.50 -49.63 -7.85
C ARG A 500 -25.29 -48.15 -8.18
N ARG A 501 -25.96 -47.24 -7.45
CA ARG A 501 -25.82 -45.78 -7.63
C ARG A 501 -24.43 -45.30 -7.22
N ARG A 502 -23.87 -45.83 -6.13
CA ARG A 502 -22.52 -45.53 -5.66
C ARG A 502 -21.44 -45.99 -6.67
N ALA A 503 -21.61 -47.17 -7.25
CA ALA A 503 -20.73 -47.69 -8.29
C ALA A 503 -20.80 -46.85 -9.58
N LYS A 504 -22.01 -46.57 -10.10
CA LYS A 504 -22.21 -45.67 -11.27
C LYS A 504 -21.51 -44.32 -11.06
N ALA A 505 -21.73 -43.68 -9.91
CA ALA A 505 -21.10 -42.39 -9.58
C ALA A 505 -19.56 -42.47 -9.47
N ARG A 506 -19.00 -43.58 -8.95
CA ARG A 506 -17.54 -43.76 -8.87
C ARG A 506 -16.91 -43.92 -10.25
N VAL A 507 -17.52 -44.73 -11.13
CA VAL A 507 -17.05 -44.95 -12.50
C VAL A 507 -17.15 -43.65 -13.32
N GLU A 508 -18.28 -42.94 -13.24
CA GLU A 508 -18.45 -41.66 -13.94
C GLU A 508 -17.49 -40.56 -13.43
N LYS A 509 -17.26 -40.47 -12.11
CA LYS A 509 -16.27 -39.54 -11.56
C LYS A 509 -14.86 -39.87 -12.06
N TYR A 510 -14.50 -41.15 -12.15
CA TYR A 510 -13.22 -41.58 -12.69
C TYR A 510 -13.10 -41.24 -14.17
N ALA A 511 -14.09 -41.61 -15.00
CA ALA A 511 -14.15 -41.27 -16.42
C ALA A 511 -14.02 -39.75 -16.66
N ARG A 512 -14.75 -38.92 -15.91
CA ARG A 512 -14.62 -37.45 -15.96
C ARG A 512 -13.21 -36.98 -15.60
N SER A 513 -12.66 -37.44 -14.47
CA SER A 513 -11.31 -37.03 -14.03
C SER A 513 -10.17 -37.47 -14.97
N LYS A 514 -10.39 -38.53 -15.75
CA LYS A 514 -9.44 -39.04 -16.76
C LYS A 514 -9.79 -38.63 -18.19
N LYS A 515 -10.83 -37.80 -18.38
CA LYS A 515 -11.35 -37.35 -19.69
C LYS A 515 -11.68 -38.51 -20.66
N ILE A 516 -12.15 -39.64 -20.14
CA ILE A 516 -12.54 -40.81 -20.94
C ILE A 516 -13.95 -40.57 -21.51
N PRO A 517 -14.15 -40.56 -22.84
CA PRO A 517 -15.42 -40.15 -23.46
C PRO A 517 -16.51 -41.23 -23.44
N VAL A 518 -16.11 -42.51 -23.41
CA VAL A 518 -17.01 -43.68 -23.40
C VAL A 518 -16.54 -44.66 -22.33
N ILE A 519 -17.45 -45.08 -21.45
CA ILE A 519 -17.22 -46.10 -20.43
C ILE A 519 -17.51 -47.48 -21.05
N THR A 520 -16.46 -48.29 -21.18
CA THR A 520 -16.50 -49.68 -21.70
C THR A 520 -16.51 -50.70 -20.55
N CYS A 521 -16.79 -51.98 -20.87
CA CYS A 521 -16.80 -53.05 -19.87
C CYS A 521 -15.46 -53.21 -19.16
N GLN A 522 -14.35 -53.12 -19.89
CA GLN A 522 -12.99 -53.22 -19.35
C GLN A 522 -12.69 -52.16 -18.27
N LEU A 523 -13.28 -50.96 -18.39
CA LEU A 523 -13.14 -49.90 -17.39
C LEU A 523 -14.12 -50.08 -16.23
N ALA A 524 -15.38 -50.41 -16.54
CA ALA A 524 -16.46 -50.42 -15.55
C ALA A 524 -16.40 -51.61 -14.60
N LEU A 525 -16.21 -52.83 -15.11
CA LEU A 525 -16.31 -54.07 -14.33
C LEU A 525 -15.39 -54.10 -13.09
N PRO A 526 -14.05 -53.90 -13.19
CA PRO A 526 -13.18 -53.96 -12.01
C PRO A 526 -13.54 -52.89 -10.96
N MET A 527 -13.95 -51.70 -11.39
CA MET A 527 -14.35 -50.61 -10.50
C MET A 527 -15.69 -50.87 -9.79
N ILE A 528 -16.64 -51.52 -10.46
CA ILE A 528 -17.92 -51.92 -9.85
C ILE A 528 -17.66 -53.02 -8.82
N GLU A 529 -16.90 -54.06 -9.17
CA GLU A 529 -16.59 -55.17 -8.26
C GLU A 529 -15.86 -54.71 -6.98
N GLU A 530 -14.85 -53.85 -7.12
CA GLU A 530 -14.12 -53.24 -6.00
C GLU A 530 -15.01 -52.35 -5.10
N THR A 531 -16.09 -51.78 -5.65
CA THR A 531 -17.00 -50.85 -4.91
C THR A 531 -18.17 -51.56 -4.25
N VAL A 532 -18.63 -52.67 -4.83
CA VAL A 532 -19.83 -53.40 -4.41
C VAL A 532 -19.51 -54.60 -3.54
N GLY A 533 -18.36 -55.24 -3.77
CA GLY A 533 -18.03 -56.55 -3.22
C GLY A 533 -18.57 -57.69 -4.09
N ARG A 534 -17.77 -58.74 -4.29
CA ARG A 534 -18.11 -59.86 -5.18
C ARG A 534 -19.31 -60.68 -4.69
N ASP A 535 -19.57 -60.63 -3.38
CA ASP A 535 -20.70 -61.25 -2.69
C ASP A 535 -22.08 -60.65 -3.05
N LYS A 536 -22.13 -59.47 -3.69
CA LYS A 536 -23.36 -58.71 -3.98
C LYS A 536 -23.64 -58.50 -5.46
N LEU A 537 -23.00 -59.31 -6.31
CA LEU A 537 -23.12 -59.27 -7.77
C LEU A 537 -23.93 -60.47 -8.25
N GLY A 538 -24.79 -60.24 -9.26
CA GLY A 538 -25.66 -61.27 -9.82
C GLY A 538 -24.92 -62.41 -10.51
N ALA A 539 -25.60 -63.54 -10.72
CA ALA A 539 -25.03 -64.72 -11.36
C ALA A 539 -24.56 -64.48 -12.82
N GLY A 540 -24.99 -63.40 -13.47
CA GLY A 540 -24.49 -62.98 -14.78
C GLY A 540 -23.08 -62.39 -14.76
N TRP A 541 -22.58 -61.98 -13.59
CA TRP A 541 -21.31 -61.24 -13.44
C TRP A 541 -20.10 -61.99 -13.99
N ASP A 542 -19.96 -63.28 -13.68
CA ASP A 542 -18.89 -64.13 -14.22
C ASP A 542 -18.90 -64.22 -15.74
N THR A 543 -20.09 -64.25 -16.35
CA THR A 543 -20.27 -64.32 -17.81
C THR A 543 -19.83 -63.03 -18.50
N LEU A 544 -20.10 -61.87 -17.88
CA LEU A 544 -19.63 -60.57 -18.36
C LEU A 544 -18.11 -60.44 -18.24
N LEU A 545 -17.54 -60.90 -17.12
CA LEU A 545 -16.11 -60.83 -16.85
C LEU A 545 -15.30 -61.78 -17.74
N ALA A 546 -15.86 -62.95 -18.08
CA ALA A 546 -15.29 -63.88 -19.05
C ALA A 546 -15.19 -63.27 -20.47
N LYS A 547 -16.23 -62.55 -20.93
CA LYS A 547 -16.20 -61.85 -22.23
C LYS A 547 -15.09 -60.79 -22.34
N THR A 548 -14.65 -60.22 -21.21
CA THR A 548 -13.56 -59.21 -21.19
C THR A 548 -12.14 -59.77 -21.06
N LYS A 549 -11.97 -61.08 -20.86
CA LYS A 549 -10.64 -61.71 -20.71
C LYS A 549 -10.16 -62.33 -22.01
N PHE A 550 -9.09 -61.77 -22.56
CA PHE A 550 -8.29 -62.41 -23.62
C PHE A 550 -7.48 -63.57 -23.02
N GLU A 551 -7.41 -64.73 -23.69
CA GLU A 551 -6.68 -65.90 -23.19
C GLU A 551 -5.16 -65.71 -23.27
N PRO A 552 -4.41 -65.93 -22.16
CA PRO A 552 -2.98 -66.23 -22.20
C PRO A 552 -2.76 -67.74 -22.37
N ALA A 553 -1.73 -68.13 -23.14
CA ALA A 553 -1.44 -69.54 -23.39
C ALA A 553 -0.77 -70.24 -22.19
N ALA A 554 -1.42 -71.33 -21.75
CA ALA A 554 -0.91 -72.50 -21.02
C ALA A 554 -0.21 -72.37 -19.63
N THR A 555 -0.81 -73.09 -18.67
CA THR A 555 -0.44 -73.46 -17.29
C THR A 555 0.77 -74.44 -17.18
N PRO A 556 1.26 -74.86 -15.99
CA PRO A 556 0.78 -74.69 -14.59
C PRO A 556 1.77 -73.86 -13.69
N SER A 557 1.67 -73.73 -12.36
CA SER A 557 0.89 -74.42 -11.31
C SER A 557 0.63 -73.54 -10.04
N ALA A 558 0.12 -74.17 -8.97
CA ALA A 558 -0.16 -73.61 -7.62
C ALA A 558 1.11 -73.45 -6.73
N ALA A 559 1.17 -72.61 -5.67
CA ALA A 559 0.13 -72.38 -4.66
C ALA A 559 0.34 -71.12 -3.75
N ALA A 560 -0.77 -70.69 -3.13
CA ALA A 560 -0.91 -70.05 -1.80
C ALA A 560 -0.20 -68.71 -1.43
N ALA A 561 -1.01 -67.64 -1.45
CA ALA A 561 -1.32 -66.73 -0.32
C ALA A 561 -0.27 -65.76 0.32
N ALA A 562 -0.72 -64.48 0.37
CA ALA A 562 -0.60 -63.51 1.46
C ALA A 562 0.61 -62.55 1.59
N ALA A 563 0.27 -61.34 2.08
CA ALA A 563 1.07 -60.28 2.70
C ALA A 563 2.14 -59.53 1.86
N THR A 564 1.91 -58.23 1.70
CA THR A 564 2.93 -57.23 1.38
C THR A 564 3.99 -57.17 2.48
N THR A 565 5.24 -57.54 2.15
CA THR A 565 6.38 -57.54 3.07
C THR A 565 7.16 -56.23 3.03
N SER A 566 7.41 -55.66 4.21
CA SER A 566 8.61 -54.86 4.45
C SER A 566 9.85 -55.73 4.20
N ALA A 567 10.97 -55.14 3.76
CA ALA A 567 12.20 -55.87 3.48
C ALA A 567 12.87 -56.50 4.72
N PHE A 568 12.35 -56.20 5.92
CA PHE A 568 12.82 -56.71 7.21
C PHE A 568 11.75 -57.55 7.91
N THR A 569 12.19 -58.65 8.52
CA THR A 569 11.37 -59.53 9.37
C THR A 569 11.67 -59.23 10.84
N TRP A 570 10.67 -58.75 11.57
CA TRP A 570 10.81 -58.41 12.99
C TRP A 570 10.39 -59.60 13.88
N THR A 571 11.05 -59.80 15.03
CA THR A 571 10.52 -60.71 16.07
C THR A 571 9.38 -60.05 16.86
N ASP A 572 8.49 -60.87 17.43
CA ASP A 572 7.38 -60.37 18.25
C ASP A 572 7.86 -59.52 19.43
N ASP A 573 8.98 -59.90 20.06
CA ASP A 573 9.63 -59.13 21.13
C ASP A 573 10.15 -57.76 20.64
N ALA A 574 10.74 -57.70 19.44
CA ALA A 574 11.20 -56.45 18.84
C ALA A 574 10.02 -55.51 18.50
N VAL A 575 8.92 -56.06 17.97
CA VAL A 575 7.68 -55.31 17.71
C VAL A 575 7.06 -54.80 19.02
N ALA A 576 7.00 -55.64 20.05
CA ALA A 576 6.53 -55.25 21.38
C ALA A 576 7.41 -54.15 22.00
N ARG A 577 8.73 -54.22 21.80
CA ARG A 577 9.70 -53.23 22.29
C ARG A 577 9.58 -51.88 21.58
N LEU A 578 9.35 -51.87 20.27
CA LEU A 578 9.09 -50.67 19.47
C LEU A 578 7.74 -50.03 19.83
N ASN A 579 6.71 -50.84 20.08
CA ASN A 579 5.38 -50.34 20.47
C ASN A 579 5.34 -49.65 21.85
N ARG A 580 6.37 -49.79 22.68
CA ARG A 580 6.54 -48.99 23.92
C ARG A 580 6.91 -47.52 23.66
N VAL A 581 7.40 -47.19 22.46
CA VAL A 581 7.62 -45.79 22.04
C VAL A 581 6.25 -45.16 21.71
N PRO A 582 5.94 -43.91 22.13
CA PRO A 582 4.67 -43.26 21.82
C PRO A 582 4.35 -43.24 20.32
N ALA A 583 3.09 -43.48 19.97
CA ALA A 583 2.65 -43.57 18.57
C ALA A 583 2.75 -42.23 17.81
N GLY A 584 2.90 -42.32 16.48
CA GLY A 584 3.17 -41.18 15.60
C GLY A 584 4.67 -40.98 15.39
N PHE A 585 5.05 -39.75 15.02
CA PHE A 585 6.39 -39.39 14.53
C PHE A 585 7.58 -40.02 15.27
N MET A 586 7.55 -40.07 16.61
CA MET A 586 8.65 -40.67 17.38
C MET A 586 8.81 -42.19 17.13
N ARG A 587 7.71 -42.94 16.97
CA ARG A 587 7.77 -44.38 16.68
C ARG A 587 8.21 -44.65 15.25
N ASP A 588 7.81 -43.80 14.31
CA ASP A 588 8.15 -43.93 12.89
C ASP A 588 9.64 -43.62 12.66
N MET A 589 10.14 -42.50 13.20
CA MET A 589 11.59 -42.19 13.25
C MET A 589 12.41 -43.30 13.93
N THR A 590 11.91 -43.87 15.03
CA THR A 590 12.61 -44.96 15.73
C THR A 590 12.64 -46.25 14.89
N ARG A 591 11.58 -46.52 14.11
CA ARG A 591 11.55 -47.65 13.18
C ARG A 591 12.58 -47.49 12.07
N GLU A 592 12.60 -46.31 11.42
CA GLU A 592 13.57 -46.00 10.36
C GLU A 592 15.01 -46.13 10.85
N GLU A 593 15.30 -45.70 12.08
CA GLU A 593 16.65 -45.84 12.67
C GLU A 593 17.03 -47.29 12.97
N VAL A 594 16.10 -48.13 13.47
CA VAL A 594 16.35 -49.57 13.66
C VAL A 594 16.56 -50.27 12.30
N GLU A 595 15.80 -49.92 11.27
CA GLU A 595 15.97 -50.45 9.91
C GLU A 595 17.29 -49.95 9.27
N ARG A 596 17.75 -48.74 9.60
CA ARG A 596 19.08 -48.22 9.23
C ARG A 596 20.21 -49.04 9.87
N VAL A 597 20.11 -49.36 11.16
CA VAL A 597 21.09 -50.21 11.87
C VAL A 597 21.08 -51.64 11.33
N ALA A 598 19.90 -52.20 11.03
CA ALA A 598 19.77 -53.51 10.38
C ALA A 598 20.44 -53.55 9.00
N THR A 599 20.23 -52.51 8.19
CA THR A 599 20.89 -52.33 6.88
C THR A 599 22.41 -52.21 7.03
N ALA A 600 22.90 -51.41 7.99
CA ALA A 600 24.32 -51.22 8.24
C ALA A 600 25.04 -52.50 8.68
N LYS A 601 24.36 -53.40 9.40
CA LYS A 601 24.86 -54.73 9.76
C LYS A 601 24.56 -55.81 8.71
N ASN A 602 23.89 -55.44 7.62
CA ASN A 602 23.50 -56.32 6.51
C ASN A 602 22.61 -57.51 6.97
N VAL A 603 21.73 -57.27 7.95
CA VAL A 603 20.82 -58.28 8.54
C VAL A 603 19.37 -57.96 8.16
N THR A 604 18.65 -58.94 7.62
CA THR A 604 17.23 -58.81 7.24
C THR A 604 16.25 -59.22 8.35
N HIS A 605 16.77 -59.74 9.47
CA HIS A 605 16.00 -60.15 10.63
C HIS A 605 16.30 -59.23 11.83
N ILE A 606 15.26 -58.61 12.38
CA ILE A 606 15.36 -57.65 13.48
C ILE A 606 14.91 -58.34 14.77
N ASP A 607 15.87 -58.72 15.60
CA ASP A 607 15.65 -59.27 16.93
C ASP A 607 15.56 -58.17 18.00
N LEU A 608 15.38 -58.58 19.27
CA LEU A 608 15.27 -57.65 20.38
C LEU A 608 16.57 -56.85 20.59
N ALA A 609 17.74 -57.46 20.40
CA ALA A 609 19.03 -56.81 20.64
C ALA A 609 19.30 -55.71 19.61
N LEU A 610 19.05 -55.98 18.33
CA LEU A 610 19.15 -55.02 17.24
C LEU A 610 18.13 -53.88 17.38
N CYS A 611 16.92 -54.18 17.87
CA CYS A 611 15.89 -53.19 18.18
C CYS A 611 16.31 -52.28 19.33
N GLU A 612 16.93 -52.79 20.40
CA GLU A 612 17.42 -51.95 21.51
C GLU A 612 18.60 -51.06 21.09
N GLU A 613 19.49 -51.55 20.22
CA GLU A 613 20.61 -50.79 19.67
C GLU A 613 20.13 -49.62 18.79
N GLY A 614 19.21 -49.86 17.85
CA GLY A 614 18.62 -48.79 17.04
C GLY A 614 17.81 -47.78 17.87
N ILE A 615 17.15 -48.21 18.94
CA ILE A 615 16.50 -47.31 19.91
C ILE A 615 17.55 -46.50 20.71
N GLY A 616 18.73 -47.06 20.95
CA GLY A 616 19.89 -46.35 21.51
C GLY A 616 20.34 -45.21 20.59
N HIS A 617 20.64 -45.53 19.33
CA HIS A 617 21.02 -44.53 18.31
C HIS A 617 19.96 -43.44 18.12
N ALA A 618 18.67 -43.79 18.09
CA ALA A 618 17.58 -42.82 18.00
C ALA A 618 17.56 -41.85 19.20
N ARG A 619 17.89 -42.32 20.41
CA ARG A 619 18.00 -41.48 21.61
C ARG A 619 19.25 -40.61 21.62
N GLU A 620 20.38 -41.11 21.12
CA GLU A 620 21.60 -40.32 20.96
C GLU A 620 21.40 -39.21 19.93
N THR A 621 20.87 -39.54 18.75
CA THR A 621 20.54 -38.56 17.70
C THR A 621 19.53 -37.51 18.22
N MET A 622 18.53 -37.92 19.00
CA MET A 622 17.59 -36.98 19.63
C MET A 622 18.26 -36.09 20.68
N ASN A 623 19.17 -36.63 21.50
CA ASN A 623 19.95 -35.84 22.45
C ASN A 623 20.89 -34.85 21.74
N GLU A 624 21.53 -35.23 20.63
CA GLU A 624 22.36 -34.34 19.82
C GLU A 624 21.55 -33.20 19.18
N VAL A 625 20.37 -33.52 18.62
CA VAL A 625 19.43 -32.52 18.07
C VAL A 625 18.94 -31.54 19.15
N ILE A 626 18.77 -32.00 20.39
CA ILE A 626 18.43 -31.15 21.54
C ILE A 626 19.65 -30.36 22.05
N ALA A 627 20.87 -30.89 21.92
CA ALA A 627 22.09 -30.31 22.49
C ALA A 627 22.77 -29.23 21.62
N GLY A 628 22.55 -29.17 20.30
CA GLY A 628 22.99 -27.99 19.54
C GLY A 628 22.94 -28.02 18.00
N TYR A 629 22.32 -26.98 17.45
CA TYR A 629 22.70 -26.28 16.20
C TYR A 629 23.24 -27.09 15.00
N VAL A 630 22.38 -27.35 14.02
CA VAL A 630 22.77 -27.57 12.61
C VAL A 630 22.37 -26.31 11.83
N SER A 631 23.26 -25.41 11.38
CA SER A 631 24.55 -25.60 10.71
C SER A 631 24.46 -26.35 9.38
N ASN A 632 23.56 -25.90 8.52
CA ASN A 632 23.45 -26.38 7.14
C ASN A 632 24.66 -25.90 6.29
N LYS A 633 25.73 -26.71 6.24
CA LYS A 633 26.73 -26.66 5.16
C LYS A 633 26.56 -27.88 4.25
N LYS A 634 26.21 -27.64 2.99
CA LYS A 634 26.25 -28.67 1.94
C LYS A 634 27.70 -29.14 1.71
N PRO A 635 27.93 -30.45 1.46
CA PRO A 635 29.22 -30.92 0.96
C PRO A 635 29.44 -30.47 -0.50
N ARG A 636 30.72 -30.42 -0.89
CA ARG A 636 31.19 -30.35 -2.29
C ARG A 636 31.37 -31.76 -2.85
#